data_AF-A0A4P9Y0K0-F1
#
_entry.id   AF-A0A4P9Y0K0-F1
#
_cell.length_a   1.000
_cell.length_b   1.000
_cell.length_c   1.000
_cell.angle_alpha   90.00
_cell.angle_beta   90.00
_cell.angle_gamma   90.00
#
_symmetry.space_group_name_H-M   'P 1'
#
loop_
_entity.id
_entity.type
_entity.pdbx_description
1 polymer ?
#
loop_
_entity_poly.entity_id
_entity_poly.type
_entity_poly.pdbx_seq_one_letter_code
_entity_poly.pdbx_strand_id
1 'polypeptide(L)'
;MLRTLAKNSPRDTIALSRHLSRTYSASPLAPIRQVGVLGAGQMGVGIALVAARYAKLPVTLVDVSEKQLEKGMAFMDKLLAKDVSKERLTKTDASSIRQLIRPSSGGVTDFKESDIVIEAI
;
A
#
# COMPACT_ATOMS: atom_id res chain seq x y z
N MET A 1 -26.82 28.31 27.93
CA MET A 1 -25.69 29.26 28.11
C MET A 1 -24.39 28.47 28.08
N LEU A 2 -23.38 29.01 27.40
CA LEU A 2 -22.13 28.42 26.94
C LEU A 2 -21.21 27.73 27.99
N ARG A 3 -20.50 26.68 27.50
CA ARG A 3 -19.07 26.30 27.67
C ARG A 3 -18.54 25.92 29.06
N THR A 4 -17.77 24.82 29.15
CA THR A 4 -16.27 24.85 29.09
C THR A 4 -15.62 23.46 29.24
N LEU A 5 -15.04 22.98 28.13
CA LEU A 5 -13.77 22.25 27.96
C LEU A 5 -13.13 21.56 29.19
N ALA A 6 -13.16 20.22 29.18
CA ALA A 6 -12.20 19.41 29.93
C ALA A 6 -10.78 19.68 29.39
N LYS A 7 -9.97 20.31 30.22
CA LYS A 7 -8.57 20.66 29.94
C LYS A 7 -7.72 19.38 29.89
N ASN A 8 -7.31 18.98 28.70
CA ASN A 8 -6.22 18.01 28.53
C ASN A 8 -4.92 18.62 29.06
N SER A 9 -4.33 17.98 30.06
CA SER A 9 -3.09 18.42 30.71
C SER A 9 -1.88 17.86 29.95
N PRO A 10 -0.79 18.63 29.80
CA PRO A 10 0.44 18.19 29.15
C PRO A 10 1.12 16.97 29.82
N ARG A 11 0.68 16.57 31.02
CA ARG A 11 1.17 15.36 31.71
C ARG A 11 0.62 14.07 31.08
N ASP A 12 -0.56 14.10 30.48
CA ASP A 12 -1.19 12.92 29.90
C ASP A 12 -0.58 12.54 28.55
N THR A 13 0.00 13.52 27.84
CA THR A 13 0.70 13.32 26.57
C THR A 13 2.03 12.58 26.74
N ILE A 14 2.69 12.73 27.89
CA ILE A 14 4.01 12.12 28.16
C ILE A 14 3.88 10.64 28.56
N ALA A 15 2.74 10.23 29.11
CA ALA A 15 2.51 8.84 29.52
C ALA A 15 2.24 7.91 28.33
N LEU A 16 1.51 8.37 27.31
CA LEU A 16 1.20 7.55 26.13
C LEU A 16 2.40 7.31 25.20
N SER A 17 3.39 8.21 25.20
CA SER A 17 4.56 8.07 24.31
C SER A 17 5.57 7.00 24.78
N ARG A 18 5.47 6.53 26.02
CA ARG A 18 6.44 5.58 26.62
C ARG A 18 6.12 4.10 26.35
N HIS A 19 4.87 3.77 26.02
CA HIS A 19 4.47 2.39 25.72
C HIS A 19 4.62 1.99 24.24
N LEU A 20 4.89 2.95 23.35
CA LEU A 20 5.29 2.69 21.97
C LEU A 20 6.82 2.75 21.86
N SER A 21 7.50 1.94 22.68
CA SER A 21 8.91 1.66 22.49
C SER A 21 9.03 0.87 21.18
N ARG A 22 9.15 1.60 20.08
CA ARG A 22 9.31 1.07 18.73
C ARG A 22 10.61 0.29 18.72
N THR A 23 10.51 -1.04 18.76
CA THR A 23 11.64 -1.96 18.68
C THR A 23 12.20 -1.91 17.25
N TYR A 24 12.98 -0.86 16.97
CA TYR A 24 13.79 -0.81 15.77
C TYR A 24 15.02 -1.70 15.99
N SER A 25 15.24 -2.66 15.10
CA SER A 25 16.54 -3.30 14.99
C SER A 25 17.55 -2.25 14.50
N ALA A 26 18.66 -2.10 15.20
CA ALA A 26 19.77 -1.23 14.79
C ALA A 26 20.59 -1.81 13.62
N SER A 27 20.21 -3.00 13.11
CA SER A 27 20.88 -3.65 11.99
C SER A 27 20.59 -2.89 10.69
N PRO A 28 21.59 -2.69 9.80
CA PRO A 28 21.36 -2.11 8.49
C PRO A 28 20.29 -2.91 7.73
N LEU A 29 19.24 -2.24 7.27
CA LEU A 29 18.22 -2.86 6.42
C LEU A 29 18.68 -2.80 4.96
N ALA A 30 18.58 -3.92 4.25
CA ALA A 30 18.73 -3.90 2.80
C ALA A 30 17.62 -3.05 2.17
N PRO A 31 17.93 -2.21 1.17
CA PRO A 31 16.92 -1.42 0.48
C PRO A 31 15.97 -2.33 -0.31
N ILE A 32 14.67 -2.12 -0.15
CA ILE A 32 13.64 -2.79 -0.96
C ILE A 32 13.50 -2.02 -2.27
N ARG A 33 13.66 -2.73 -3.39
CA ARG A 33 13.60 -2.21 -4.77
C ARG A 33 12.35 -2.69 -5.50
N GLN A 34 11.82 -3.87 -5.17
CA GLN A 34 10.62 -4.42 -5.78
C GLN A 34 9.79 -5.22 -4.78
N VAL A 35 8.46 -5.08 -4.90
CA VAL A 35 7.49 -5.74 -4.03
C VAL A 35 6.72 -6.80 -4.82
N GLY A 36 6.56 -7.98 -4.24
CA GLY A 36 5.59 -8.98 -4.68
C GLY A 36 4.34 -8.94 -3.81
N VAL A 37 3.16 -9.10 -4.42
CA VAL A 37 1.90 -9.27 -3.70
C VAL A 37 1.21 -10.51 -4.25
N LEU A 38 0.91 -11.48 -3.38
CA LEU A 38 0.19 -12.70 -3.74
C LEU A 38 -1.28 -12.57 -3.30
N GLY A 39 -2.20 -12.63 -4.27
CA GLY A 39 -3.63 -12.44 -4.12
C GLY A 39 -4.09 -11.11 -4.75
N ALA A 40 -5.01 -11.18 -5.71
CA ALA A 40 -5.62 -10.01 -6.38
C ALA A 40 -7.01 -9.65 -5.81
N GLY A 41 -7.29 -10.08 -4.58
CA GLY A 41 -8.46 -9.64 -3.81
C GLY A 41 -8.39 -8.17 -3.38
N GLN A 42 -9.38 -7.72 -2.60
CA GLN A 42 -9.44 -6.32 -2.17
C GLN A 42 -8.20 -5.86 -1.39
N MET A 43 -7.68 -6.71 -0.50
CA MET A 43 -6.49 -6.38 0.29
C MET A 43 -5.24 -6.31 -0.59
N GLY A 44 -4.98 -7.32 -1.42
CA GLY A 44 -3.80 -7.36 -2.29
C GLY A 44 -3.76 -6.20 -3.29
N VAL A 45 -4.89 -5.85 -3.90
CA VAL A 45 -5.00 -4.67 -4.76
C VAL A 45 -4.71 -3.37 -4.00
N GLY A 46 -5.23 -3.26 -2.77
CA GLY A 46 -4.97 -2.11 -1.90
C GLY A 46 -3.50 -1.98 -1.53
N ILE A 47 -2.86 -3.09 -1.14
CA ILE A 47 -1.43 -3.15 -0.81
C ILE A 47 -0.59 -2.77 -2.03
N ALA A 48 -0.87 -3.34 -3.20
CA ALA A 48 -0.15 -3.04 -4.44
C ALA A 48 -0.25 -1.55 -4.79
N LEU A 49 -1.46 -0.97 -4.69
CA LEU A 49 -1.69 0.44 -4.96
C LEU A 49 -0.94 1.34 -3.96
N VAL A 50 -0.94 1.00 -2.68
CA VAL A 50 -0.23 1.77 -1.64
C VAL A 50 1.29 1.70 -1.83
N ALA A 51 1.84 0.52 -2.11
CA ALA A 51 3.26 0.33 -2.38
C ALA A 51 3.71 1.16 -3.60
N ALA A 52 3.01 1.03 -4.72
CA ALA A 52 3.30 1.82 -5.92
C ALA A 52 3.14 3.33 -5.68
N ARG A 53 2.10 3.76 -4.95
CA ARG A 53 1.80 5.18 -4.75
C ARG A 53 2.74 5.88 -3.79
N TYR A 54 3.03 5.28 -2.63
CA TYR A 54 3.73 5.95 -1.54
C TYR A 54 5.19 5.53 -1.44
N ALA A 55 5.49 4.25 -1.66
CA ALA A 55 6.88 3.78 -1.69
C ALA A 55 7.53 3.98 -3.07
N LYS A 56 6.74 4.22 -4.13
CA LYS A 56 7.21 4.41 -5.51
C LYS A 56 8.01 3.21 -6.04
N LEU A 57 7.65 2.02 -5.58
CA LEU A 57 8.31 0.76 -5.96
C LEU A 57 7.50 0.03 -7.04
N PRO A 58 8.17 -0.65 -7.99
CA PRO A 58 7.54 -1.66 -8.83
C PRO A 58 6.88 -2.75 -7.99
N VAL A 59 5.68 -3.18 -8.43
CA VAL A 59 4.90 -4.22 -7.77
C VAL A 59 4.54 -5.30 -8.77
N THR A 60 4.86 -6.55 -8.46
CA THR A 60 4.29 -7.72 -9.13
C THR A 60 3.08 -8.19 -8.35
N LEU A 61 1.87 -8.09 -8.92
CA LEU A 61 0.62 -8.58 -8.33
C LEU A 61 0.27 -9.94 -8.95
N VAL A 62 0.32 -11.01 -8.16
CA VAL A 62 0.10 -12.38 -8.63
C VAL A 62 -1.22 -12.93 -8.11
N ASP A 63 -1.98 -13.57 -8.98
CA ASP A 63 -3.11 -14.43 -8.58
C ASP A 63 -3.25 -15.55 -9.61
N VAL A 64 -3.65 -16.74 -9.17
CA VAL A 64 -3.87 -17.88 -10.09
C VAL A 64 -5.12 -17.68 -10.95
N SER A 65 -6.05 -16.82 -10.52
CA SER A 65 -7.28 -16.51 -11.23
C SER A 65 -7.13 -15.24 -12.06
N GLU A 66 -7.08 -15.39 -13.38
CA GLU A 66 -7.07 -14.26 -14.32
C GLU A 66 -8.29 -13.34 -14.12
N LYS A 67 -9.45 -13.94 -13.82
CA LYS A 67 -10.67 -13.20 -13.50
C LYS A 67 -10.51 -12.30 -12.26
N GLN A 68 -9.75 -12.76 -11.25
CA GLN A 68 -9.48 -11.95 -10.06
C GLN A 68 -8.49 -10.83 -10.39
N LEU A 69 -7.46 -11.11 -11.20
CA LEU A 69 -6.55 -10.08 -11.70
C LEU A 69 -7.32 -9.00 -12.46
N GLU A 70 -8.13 -9.36 -13.44
CA GLU A 70 -8.95 -8.40 -14.22
C GLU A 70 -9.82 -7.53 -13.32
N LYS A 71 -10.58 -8.14 -12.40
CA LYS A 71 -11.41 -7.41 -11.44
C LYS A 71 -10.57 -6.49 -10.56
N GLY A 72 -9.42 -6.96 -10.09
CA GLY A 72 -8.52 -6.21 -9.23
C GLY A 72 -7.94 -4.99 -9.95
N MET A 73 -7.48 -5.17 -11.19
CA MET A 73 -6.96 -4.09 -12.03
C MET A 73 -8.06 -3.07 -12.35
N ALA A 74 -9.26 -3.51 -12.72
CA ALA A 74 -10.39 -2.61 -12.98
C ALA A 74 -10.80 -1.82 -11.72
N PHE A 75 -10.78 -2.47 -10.55
CA PHE A 75 -11.06 -1.80 -9.29
C PHE A 75 -10.00 -0.74 -8.95
N MET A 76 -8.72 -1.06 -9.16
CA MET A 76 -7.61 -0.12 -9.00
C MET A 76 -7.74 1.09 -9.92
N ASP A 77 -8.06 0.87 -11.20
CA ASP A 77 -8.27 1.94 -12.17
C ASP A 77 -9.42 2.85 -11.76
N LYS A 78 -10.51 2.29 -11.21
CA LYS A 78 -11.63 3.06 -10.63
C LYS A 78 -11.21 3.89 -9.42
N LEU A 79 -10.34 3.36 -8.54
CA LEU A 79 -9.83 4.12 -7.38
C LEU A 79 -8.97 5.30 -7.83
N LEU A 80 -8.07 5.07 -8.79
CA LEU A 80 -7.24 6.13 -9.37
C LEU A 80 -8.08 7.21 -10.06
N ALA A 81 -9.05 6.80 -10.89
CA ALA A 81 -9.96 7.73 -11.55
C ALA A 81 -10.79 8.55 -10.54
N LYS A 82 -11.21 7.93 -9.43
CA LYS A 82 -11.92 8.61 -8.34
C LYS A 82 -11.05 9.63 -7.60
N ASP A 83 -9.77 9.34 -7.40
CA ASP A 83 -8.85 10.30 -6.81
C ASP A 83 -8.53 11.46 -7.76
N VAL A 84 -8.44 11.18 -9.07
CA VAL A 84 -8.32 12.23 -10.10
C VAL A 84 -9.56 13.13 -10.15
N SER A 85 -10.77 12.55 -10.12
CA SER A 85 -12.01 13.34 -10.14
C SER A 85 -12.23 14.17 -8.88
N LYS A 86 -11.57 13.79 -7.77
CA LYS A 86 -11.52 14.55 -6.53
C LYS A 86 -10.32 15.48 -6.42
N GLU A 87 -9.57 15.65 -7.51
CA GLU A 87 -8.37 16.50 -7.58
C GLU A 87 -7.28 16.13 -6.55
N ARG A 88 -7.28 14.88 -6.07
CA ARG A 88 -6.27 14.34 -5.13
C ARG A 88 -5.03 13.83 -5.85
N LEU A 89 -5.15 13.57 -7.15
CA LEU A 89 -4.08 13.14 -8.05
C LEU A 89 -4.25 13.82 -9.40
N THR A 90 -3.14 14.11 -10.06
CA THR A 90 -3.18 14.44 -11.49
C THR A 90 -3.39 13.17 -12.33
N LYS A 91 -3.85 13.31 -13.57
CA LYS A 91 -3.94 12.19 -14.52
C LYS A 91 -2.57 11.53 -14.75
N THR A 92 -1.51 12.34 -14.80
CA THR A 92 -0.13 11.87 -14.99
C THR A 92 0.36 11.06 -13.80
N ASP A 93 0.09 11.52 -12.58
CA ASP A 93 0.45 10.77 -11.36
C ASP A 93 -0.28 9.44 -11.29
N ALA A 94 -1.59 9.45 -11.58
CA ALA A 94 -2.39 8.23 -11.60
C ALA A 94 -1.84 7.21 -12.62
N SER A 95 -1.51 7.66 -13.82
CA SER A 95 -0.90 6.81 -14.85
C SER A 95 0.46 6.25 -14.40
N SER A 96 1.31 7.10 -13.81
CA SER A 96 2.64 6.70 -13.32
C SER A 96 2.55 5.65 -12.21
N ILE A 97 1.61 5.81 -11.27
CA ILE A 97 1.36 4.82 -10.21
C ILE A 97 0.90 3.49 -10.82
N ARG A 98 -0.04 3.54 -11.77
CA ARG A 98 -0.61 2.35 -12.41
C ARG A 98 0.42 1.55 -13.20
N GLN A 99 1.38 2.22 -13.83
CA GLN A 99 2.46 1.61 -14.60
C GLN A 99 3.47 0.83 -13.74
N LEU A 100 3.59 1.16 -12.45
CA LEU A 100 4.45 0.41 -11.52
C LEU A 100 3.89 -0.97 -11.18
N ILE A 101 2.63 -1.26 -11.51
CA ILE A 101 1.94 -2.48 -11.08
C ILE A 101 1.76 -3.42 -12.27
N ARG A 102 2.43 -4.57 -12.19
CA ARG A 102 2.39 -5.65 -13.18
C ARG A 102 1.53 -6.82 -12.66
N PRO A 103 0.35 -7.08 -13.22
CA PRO A 103 -0.42 -8.29 -12.93
C PRO A 103 0.26 -9.52 -13.55
N SER A 104 0.16 -10.68 -12.91
CA SER A 104 0.76 -11.93 -13.38
C SER A 104 -0.02 -13.15 -12.89
N SER A 105 -0.21 -14.16 -13.74
CA SER A 105 -0.85 -15.43 -13.37
C SER A 105 0.14 -16.60 -13.24
N GLY A 106 1.45 -16.36 -13.37
CA GLY A 106 2.49 -17.39 -13.34
C GLY A 106 2.84 -17.92 -11.94
N GLY A 107 2.16 -17.46 -10.89
CA GLY A 107 2.36 -17.95 -9.53
C GLY A 107 3.67 -17.47 -8.90
N VAL A 108 4.20 -18.24 -7.96
CA VAL A 108 5.35 -17.84 -7.11
C VAL A 108 6.63 -17.57 -7.92
N THR A 109 6.78 -18.20 -9.09
CA THR A 109 7.96 -17.99 -9.96
C THR A 109 8.07 -16.59 -10.53
N ASP A 110 7.02 -15.79 -10.48
CA ASP A 110 7.01 -14.41 -10.96
C ASP A 110 7.56 -13.40 -9.93
N PHE A 111 7.89 -13.86 -8.72
CA PHE A 111 8.52 -13.07 -7.66
C PHE A 111 10.05 -13.12 -7.66
N LYS A 112 10.69 -13.64 -8.72
CA LYS A 112 12.17 -13.76 -8.81
C LYS A 112 12.92 -12.47 -8.48
N GLU A 113 12.36 -11.34 -8.88
CA GLU A 113 12.96 -10.02 -8.70
C GLU A 113 12.46 -9.29 -7.45
N SER A 114 11.52 -9.87 -6.69
CA SER A 114 10.94 -9.25 -5.50
C SER A 114 11.85 -9.40 -4.28
N ASP A 115 12.18 -8.29 -3.63
CA ASP A 115 12.95 -8.30 -2.38
C ASP A 115 12.07 -8.68 -1.16
N ILE A 116 10.76 -8.45 -1.29
CA ILE A 116 9.75 -8.79 -0.30
C ILE A 116 8.48 -9.25 -0.99
N VAL A 117 7.81 -10.26 -0.41
CA VAL A 117 6.50 -10.73 -0.86
C VAL A 117 5.50 -10.60 0.28
N ILE A 118 4.30 -10.08 -0.03
CA ILE A 118 3.19 -9.94 0.89
C ILE A 118 2.05 -10.86 0.43
N GLU A 119 1.69 -11.84 1.26
CA GLU A 119 0.56 -12.73 0.99
C GLU A 119 -0.76 -12.12 1.49
N ALA A 120 -1.79 -12.13 0.63
CA ALA A 120 -3.11 -11.57 0.87
C ALA A 120 -4.19 -12.27 0.02
N ILE A 121 -4.26 -13.61 0.13
CA ILE A 121 -5.18 -14.49 -0.62
C ILE A 121 -6.54 -14.69 0.06
#